data_AF-A0A0P0NIC0-F1
#
_entry.id   AF-A0A0P0NIC0-F1
#
_cell.length_a   1.000
_cell.length_b   1.000
_cell.length_c   1.000
_cell.angle_alpha   90.00
_cell.angle_beta   90.00
_cell.angle_gamma   90.00
#
_symmetry.space_group_name_H-M   'P 1'
#
loop_
_entity.id
_entity.type
_entity.pdbx_description
1 polymer ?
#
loop_
_entity_poly.entity_id
_entity_poly.type
_entity_poly.pdbx_seq_one_letter_code
_entity_poly.pdbx_strand_id
1 'polypeptide(L)'
;MPYFRKQKSGNIISVTSGVGRDTVPLVSIYAASKFALEGFCESLSFELAAQNIKVKIIEPGNISTNFEQTTKSNFAADHTLTDYLA
;
A
#
# COMPACT_ATOMS: atom_id res chain seq x y z
N MET A 1 -13.41 13.66 -7.46
CA MET A 1 -12.41 13.88 -8.53
C MET A 1 -12.95 14.78 -9.66
N PRO A 2 -13.13 16.10 -9.45
CA PRO A 2 -13.75 16.96 -10.47
C PRO A 2 -12.91 17.15 -11.75
N TYR A 3 -11.59 17.25 -11.61
CA TYR A 3 -10.67 17.49 -12.73
C TYR A 3 -10.69 16.36 -13.78
N PHE A 4 -10.40 15.12 -13.37
CA PHE A 4 -10.41 13.97 -14.28
C PHE A 4 -11.80 13.68 -14.86
N ARG A 5 -12.87 13.88 -14.06
CA ARG A 5 -14.25 13.70 -14.54
C ARG A 5 -14.62 14.70 -15.63
N LYS A 6 -14.17 15.96 -15.53
CA LYS A 6 -14.35 16.97 -16.58
C LYS A 6 -13.58 16.59 -17.85
N GLN A 7 -12.38 16.02 -17.71
CA GLN A 7 -11.54 15.62 -18.85
C GLN A 7 -11.92 14.26 -19.45
N LYS A 8 -12.71 13.43 -18.76
CA LYS A 8 -13.00 12.03 -19.12
C LYS A 8 -11.73 11.24 -19.45
N SER A 9 -10.67 11.52 -18.69
CA SER A 9 -9.34 10.94 -18.87
C SER A 9 -8.51 11.17 -17.62
N GLY A 10 -7.62 10.22 -17.31
CA GLY A 10 -6.66 10.35 -16.22
C GLY A 10 -6.13 8.99 -15.76
N ASN A 11 -4.98 9.03 -15.10
CA ASN A 11 -4.40 7.86 -14.43
C ASN A 11 -4.16 8.22 -12.96
N ILE A 12 -4.69 7.40 -12.06
CA ILE A 12 -4.41 7.45 -10.62
C ILE A 12 -3.47 6.28 -10.34
N ILE A 13 -2.29 6.58 -9.79
CA ILE A 13 -1.28 5.58 -9.46
C ILE A 13 -1.01 5.63 -7.96
N SER A 14 -1.20 4.51 -7.28
CA SER A 14 -0.93 4.36 -5.84
C SER A 14 0.20 3.37 -5.62
N VAL A 15 1.10 3.69 -4.69
CA VAL A 15 2.18 2.78 -4.28
C VAL A 15 1.70 1.96 -3.08
N THR A 16 1.44 0.68 -3.32
CA THR A 16 1.03 -0.29 -2.30
C THR A 16 2.27 -1.02 -1.80
N SER A 17 2.28 -2.34 -1.72
CA SER A 17 3.42 -3.18 -1.35
C SER A 17 3.10 -4.63 -1.69
N GLY A 18 4.10 -5.47 -1.94
CA GLY A 18 3.87 -6.91 -2.10
C GLY A 18 3.16 -7.56 -0.91
N VAL A 19 3.29 -6.98 0.31
CA VAL A 19 2.54 -7.43 1.48
C VAL A 19 1.06 -7.08 1.47
N GLY A 20 0.57 -6.35 0.46
CA GLY A 20 -0.85 -6.19 0.16
C GLY A 20 -1.49 -7.44 -0.45
N ARG A 21 -0.66 -8.42 -0.84
CA ARG A 21 -1.07 -9.71 -1.40
C ARG A 21 -0.58 -10.90 -0.58
N ASP A 22 0.71 -10.91 -0.24
CA ASP A 22 1.36 -12.00 0.50
C ASP A 22 1.96 -11.47 1.80
N THR A 23 1.36 -11.81 2.95
CA THR A 23 1.78 -11.26 4.24
C THR A 23 3.00 -11.97 4.81
N VAL A 24 3.75 -11.26 5.66
CA VAL A 24 4.88 -11.80 6.42
C VAL A 24 4.74 -11.45 7.91
N PRO A 25 5.41 -12.19 8.82
CA PRO A 25 5.35 -11.90 10.25
C PRO A 25 5.85 -10.49 10.61
N LEU A 26 5.47 -10.01 11.79
CA LEU A 26 5.93 -8.76 12.41
C LEU A 26 5.54 -7.45 11.68
N VAL A 27 4.73 -7.52 10.62
CA VAL A 27 4.25 -6.35 9.87
C VAL A 27 2.72 -6.33 9.71
N SER A 28 1.97 -6.95 10.62
CA SER A 28 0.51 -7.16 10.49
C SER A 28 -0.28 -5.87 10.24
N ILE A 29 -0.01 -4.80 10.97
CA ILE A 29 -0.69 -3.50 10.79
C ILE A 29 -0.33 -2.88 9.44
N TYR A 30 0.93 -2.95 9.04
CA TYR A 30 1.38 -2.44 7.75
C TYR A 30 0.74 -3.24 6.60
N ALA A 31 0.74 -4.57 6.67
CA ALA A 31 0.08 -5.44 5.70
C ALA A 31 -1.43 -5.14 5.62
N ALA A 32 -2.14 -5.06 6.75
CA ALA A 32 -3.55 -4.70 6.78
C ALA A 32 -3.84 -3.35 6.09
N SER A 33 -2.99 -2.35 6.31
CA SER A 33 -3.12 -1.04 5.66
C SER A 33 -2.96 -1.11 4.13
N LYS A 34 -2.08 -2.00 3.63
CA LYS A 34 -1.83 -2.18 2.21
C LYS A 34 -2.91 -2.99 1.52
N PHE A 35 -3.43 -4.04 2.16
CA PHE A 35 -4.64 -4.74 1.72
C PHE A 35 -5.83 -3.78 1.61
N ALA A 36 -6.04 -2.93 2.61
CA ALA A 36 -7.13 -1.95 2.58
C ALA A 36 -6.98 -0.95 1.42
N LEU A 37 -5.76 -0.49 1.15
CA LEU A 37 -5.48 0.40 0.03
C LEU A 37 -5.71 -0.29 -1.32
N GLU A 38 -5.34 -1.55 -1.46
CA GLU A 38 -5.55 -2.33 -2.68
C GLU A 38 -7.03 -2.57 -2.96
N GLY A 39 -7.81 -3.00 -1.97
CA GLY A 39 -9.26 -3.14 -2.09
C GLY A 39 -9.94 -1.80 -2.42
N PHE A 40 -9.47 -0.70 -1.84
CA PHE A 40 -9.95 0.63 -2.20
C PHE A 40 -9.65 0.99 -3.66
N CYS A 41 -8.41 0.77 -4.12
CA CYS A 41 -8.01 1.04 -5.50
C CYS A 41 -8.76 0.16 -6.50
N GLU A 42 -9.01 -1.10 -6.17
CA GLU A 42 -9.79 -2.03 -6.98
C GLU A 42 -11.23 -1.55 -7.14
N SER A 43 -11.93 -1.26 -6.04
CA SER A 43 -13.30 -0.71 -6.07
C SER A 43 -13.37 0.57 -6.91
N LEU A 44 -12.44 1.50 -6.65
CA LEU A 44 -12.39 2.77 -7.36
C LEU A 44 -12.13 2.59 -8.86
N SER A 45 -11.39 1.56 -9.26
CA SER A 45 -11.15 1.26 -10.67
C SER A 45 -12.44 0.92 -11.42
N PHE A 46 -13.36 0.17 -10.79
CA PHE A 46 -14.66 -0.16 -11.38
C PHE A 46 -15.54 1.07 -11.51
N GLU A 47 -15.58 1.91 -10.48
CA GLU A 47 -16.38 3.16 -10.48
C GLU A 47 -15.95 4.14 -11.57
N LEU A 48 -14.66 4.19 -11.87
CA LEU A 48 -14.05 5.20 -12.75
C LEU A 48 -13.84 4.72 -14.19
N ALA A 49 -13.92 3.41 -14.44
CA ALA A 49 -13.73 2.83 -15.77
C ALA A 49 -14.65 3.43 -16.84
N ALA A 50 -15.93 3.62 -16.53
CA ALA A 50 -16.92 4.21 -17.45
C ALA A 50 -16.62 5.68 -17.80
N GLN A 51 -15.75 6.35 -17.03
CA GLN A 51 -15.34 7.73 -17.23
C GLN A 51 -13.97 7.83 -17.93
N ASN A 52 -13.42 6.70 -18.42
CA ASN A 52 -12.10 6.58 -19.02
C ASN A 52 -10.97 7.09 -18.09
N ILE A 53 -11.14 6.89 -16.78
CA ILE A 53 -10.13 7.18 -15.75
C ILE A 53 -9.62 5.84 -15.23
N LYS A 54 -8.31 5.65 -15.28
CA LYS A 54 -7.68 4.37 -14.91
C LYS A 54 -7.09 4.51 -13.51
N VAL A 55 -7.29 3.47 -12.70
CA VAL A 55 -6.60 3.31 -11.41
C VAL A 55 -5.61 2.17 -11.56
N LYS A 56 -4.37 2.38 -11.10
CA LYS A 56 -3.30 1.39 -11.10
C LYS A 56 -2.57 1.41 -9.77
N ILE A 57 -2.12 0.24 -9.35
CA ILE A 57 -1.26 0.08 -8.17
C ILE A 57 0.13 -0.36 -8.62
N ILE A 58 1.12 0.01 -7.82
CA ILE A 58 2.48 -0.52 -7.91
C ILE A 58 2.73 -1.22 -6.58
N GLU A 59 3.15 -2.49 -6.63
CA GLU A 59 3.40 -3.35 -5.48
C GLU A 59 4.90 -3.63 -5.32
N PRO A 60 5.70 -2.74 -4.71
CA PRO A 60 7.12 -3.00 -4.52
C PRO A 60 7.35 -4.13 -3.52
N GLY A 61 8.38 -4.94 -3.81
CA GLY A 61 9.08 -5.74 -2.81
C GLY A 61 10.06 -4.89 -2.00
N ASN A 62 11.18 -5.48 -1.59
CA ASN A 62 12.23 -4.70 -0.93
C ASN A 62 12.95 -3.79 -1.94
N ILE A 63 12.98 -2.49 -1.65
CA ILE A 63 13.61 -1.45 -2.48
C ILE A 63 14.56 -0.64 -1.60
N SER A 64 15.75 -0.35 -2.12
CA SER A 64 16.78 0.48 -1.47
C SER A 64 16.31 1.93 -1.28
N THR A 65 15.52 2.15 -0.23
CA THR A 65 15.03 3.45 0.24
C THR A 65 15.29 3.59 1.74
N ASN A 66 15.04 4.76 2.30
CA ASN A 66 15.12 4.99 3.75
C ASN A 66 13.97 4.34 4.54
N PHE A 67 13.01 3.65 3.90
CA PHE A 67 11.83 3.10 4.56
C PHE A 67 12.17 2.20 5.74
N GLU A 68 13.04 1.20 5.55
CA GLU A 68 13.41 0.28 6.63
C GLU A 68 14.09 1.00 7.81
N GLN A 69 14.99 1.95 7.50
CA GLN A 69 15.69 2.72 8.52
C GLN A 69 14.71 3.56 9.34
N THR A 70 13.78 4.24 8.68
CA THR A 70 12.73 5.05 9.32
C THR A 70 11.76 4.18 10.11
N THR A 71 11.37 3.01 9.61
CA THR A 71 10.52 2.09 10.37
C THR A 71 11.22 1.64 11.63
N LYS A 72 12.48 1.17 11.55
CA LYS A 72 13.25 0.72 12.72
C LYS A 72 13.43 1.82 13.76
N SER A 73 13.69 3.06 13.35
CA SER A 73 13.90 4.17 14.30
C SER A 73 12.62 4.62 15.02
N ASN A 74 11.44 4.38 14.42
CA ASN A 74 10.16 4.80 14.97
C ASN A 74 9.34 3.63 15.52
N PHE A 75 9.83 2.40 15.39
CA PHE A 75 9.14 1.23 15.91
C PHE A 75 9.25 1.22 17.44
N ALA A 76 8.12 1.12 18.12
CA ALA A 76 8.10 0.89 19.57
C ALA A 76 8.52 -0.57 19.83
N ALA A 77 9.83 -0.81 19.84
CA ALA A 77 10.39 -2.11 20.17
C ALA A 77 10.37 -2.30 21.68
N ASP A 78 9.66 -3.33 22.14
CA ASP A 78 9.84 -3.85 23.49
C ASP A 78 10.91 -4.95 23.44
N HIS A 79 12.12 -4.61 23.88
CA HIS A 79 13.25 -5.53 23.88
C HIS A 79 13.14 -6.66 24.92
N THR A 80 12.11 -6.64 25.78
CA THR A 80 11.85 -7.72 26.74
C THR A 80 11.06 -8.88 26.11
N LEU A 81 10.38 -8.65 25.00
CA LEU A 81 9.66 -9.68 24.24
C LEU A 81 10.63 -10.51 23.42
N THR A 82 11.01 -11.68 23.94
CA THR A 82 11.97 -12.59 23.31
C THR A 82 11.33 -13.68 22.45
N ASP A 83 10.01 -13.82 22.49
CA ASP A 83 9.25 -14.89 21.82
C ASP A 83 9.39 -14.89 20.29
N TYR A 84 9.84 -13.77 19.71
CA TYR A 84 10.01 -13.57 18.27
C TYR A 84 11.48 -13.39 17.85
N LEU A 85 12.43 -13.57 18.79
CA LEU A 85 13.85 -13.58 18.48
C LEU A 85 14.24 -15.01 18.06
N ALA A 86 14.52 -15.19 16.77
CA ALA A 86 15.09 -16.42 16.23
C ALA A 86 16.61 -16.48 16.45
#